data_AF-A0A5R8WH86-F1
#
_entry.id   AF-A0A5R8WH86-F1
#
_cell.length_a   1.000
_cell.length_b   1.000
_cell.length_c   1.000
_cell.angle_alpha   90.00
_cell.angle_beta   90.00
_cell.angle_gamma   90.00
#
_symmetry.space_group_name_H-M   'P 1'
#
loop_
_entity.id
_entity.type
_entity.pdbx_description
1 polymer ?
#
loop_
_entity_poly.entity_id
_entity_poly.type
_entity_poly.pdbx_seq_one_letter_code
_entity_poly.pdbx_strand_id
1 'polypeptide(L)'
;MDKFTDPHTGVFYNKLGITDADELEQATKDASLRRLQELAAGYGPQGDTFDAARLRAVHQHLFQDTFEWAGQTRREAGFQGVKAADLPGTTAVPMHFAPFERIDERLNALGEQLKRENNLKGLPTPEAFAERAAYYFDHYNHVHAFREGNGRTLQATFAEIAYQAGYQVDFNREHEKLNPARDQGIVSLHGAGHREKDLQALRDLFARNTTPLPGPEAEAARHPSQARPLPEGPTPAVRQLEQLRELVAATPALQQLVAGVDYRRTQRADALLSQVLDIDRNPQESLARHGDGLRELLREVEQDQRFQDPESKREAARFGAALATLHPEQSKTVAATPAVSSTNSPPALTAAFVQAAKELVDGLQEQGYPGPADSLGRAAKAVEKSAYLGGANLQAVAEALTRAEKIPALADEAAALRSAGRGLQKAQRSVASAKPGPENDGPER
;
A
#
# COMPACT_ATOMS: atom_id res chain seq x y z
N MET A 1 6.17 12.80 -15.03
CA MET A 1 7.33 12.84 -14.12
C MET A 1 6.81 12.72 -12.70
N ASP A 2 7.50 11.96 -11.85
CA ASP A 2 7.13 11.90 -10.44
C ASP A 2 7.37 13.27 -9.78
N LYS A 3 6.59 13.63 -8.77
CA LYS A 3 6.71 14.94 -8.09
C LYS A 3 7.80 14.95 -7.02
N PHE A 4 8.67 13.94 -7.00
CA PHE A 4 9.76 13.80 -6.04
C PHE A 4 11.10 14.18 -6.62
N THR A 5 11.22 14.16 -7.95
CA THR A 5 12.47 14.35 -8.68
C THR A 5 12.49 15.70 -9.37
N ASP A 6 13.61 16.40 -9.26
CA ASP A 6 13.88 17.59 -10.06
C ASP A 6 14.05 17.17 -11.54
N PRO A 7 13.22 17.68 -12.46
CA PRO A 7 13.26 17.29 -13.86
C PRO A 7 14.52 17.76 -14.60
N HIS A 8 15.27 18.72 -14.06
CA HIS A 8 16.49 19.25 -14.68
C HIS A 8 17.72 18.43 -14.30
N THR A 9 17.79 17.97 -13.05
CA THR A 9 18.96 17.25 -12.52
C THR A 9 18.75 15.74 -12.49
N GLY A 10 17.49 15.28 -12.46
CA GLY A 10 17.15 13.87 -12.24
C GLY A 10 17.33 13.42 -10.78
N VAL A 11 17.63 14.34 -9.86
CA VAL A 11 17.89 14.09 -8.44
C VAL A 11 16.65 14.42 -7.60
N PHE A 12 16.45 13.73 -6.47
CA PHE A 12 15.32 14.01 -5.60
C PHE A 12 15.37 15.42 -5.00
N TYR A 13 14.21 16.08 -4.90
CA TYR A 13 14.08 17.29 -4.09
C TYR A 13 14.49 17.00 -2.66
N ASN A 14 15.48 17.75 -2.17
CA ASN A 14 16.12 17.54 -0.88
C ASN A 14 16.41 18.88 -0.19
N LYS A 15 16.47 18.85 1.15
CA LYS A 15 16.72 20.00 2.03
C LYS A 15 18.15 20.52 1.95
N LEU A 16 19.06 19.73 1.38
CA LEU A 16 20.50 19.99 1.36
C LEU A 16 20.92 20.80 0.13
N GLY A 17 20.02 20.98 -0.84
CA GLY A 17 20.32 21.65 -2.10
C GLY A 17 21.27 20.87 -3.01
N ILE A 18 21.47 19.57 -2.76
CA ILE A 18 22.37 18.71 -3.53
C ILE A 18 21.72 18.38 -4.87
N THR A 19 22.48 18.54 -5.96
CA THR A 19 22.04 18.27 -7.34
C THR A 19 22.76 17.09 -8.00
N ASP A 20 23.67 16.44 -7.28
CA ASP A 20 24.36 15.22 -7.69
C ASP A 20 23.75 13.99 -6.98
N ALA A 21 23.51 12.92 -7.73
CA ALA A 21 22.79 11.76 -7.21
C ALA A 21 23.61 10.97 -6.18
N ASP A 22 24.91 10.80 -6.43
CA ASP A 22 25.81 10.02 -5.56
C ASP A 22 26.09 10.78 -4.27
N GLU A 23 26.30 12.10 -4.37
CA GLU A 23 26.44 12.98 -3.21
C GLU A 23 25.18 12.96 -2.34
N LEU A 24 23.99 13.02 -2.96
CA LEU A 24 22.73 12.96 -2.22
C LEU A 24 22.56 11.59 -1.55
N GLU A 25 22.88 10.49 -2.24
CA GLU A 25 22.79 9.16 -1.66
C GLU A 25 23.68 9.03 -0.42
N GLN A 26 24.94 9.50 -0.51
CA GLN A 26 25.88 9.46 0.61
C GLN A 26 25.40 10.32 1.79
N ALA A 27 24.99 11.57 1.53
CA ALA A 27 24.47 12.45 2.55
C ALA A 27 23.19 11.88 3.22
N THR A 28 22.32 11.24 2.43
CA THR A 28 21.11 10.57 2.94
C THR A 28 21.47 9.39 3.83
N LYS A 29 22.46 8.57 3.44
CA LYS A 29 22.95 7.45 4.26
C LYS A 29 23.44 7.95 5.62
N ASP A 30 24.34 8.92 5.62
CA ASP A 30 24.96 9.46 6.84
C ASP A 30 23.93 10.10 7.79
N ALA A 31 22.97 10.85 7.25
CA ALA A 31 21.88 11.41 8.04
C ALA A 31 20.97 10.33 8.63
N SER A 32 20.55 9.36 7.80
CA SER A 32 19.66 8.28 8.24
C SER A 32 20.29 7.35 9.28
N LEU A 33 21.62 7.15 9.24
CA LEU A 33 22.32 6.33 10.21
C LEU A 33 22.25 6.90 11.64
N ARG A 34 22.40 8.24 11.79
CA ARG A 34 22.25 8.90 13.09
C ARG A 34 20.85 8.70 13.65
N ARG A 35 19.82 8.84 12.80
CA ARG A 35 18.41 8.64 13.18
C ARG A 35 18.10 7.18 13.51
N LEU A 36 18.75 6.24 12.84
CA LEU A 36 18.63 4.82 13.18
C LEU A 36 19.18 4.52 14.58
N GLN A 37 20.30 5.14 14.96
CA GLN A 37 20.87 5.02 16.31
C GLN A 37 19.92 5.62 17.37
N GLU A 38 19.30 6.77 17.09
CA GLU A 38 18.28 7.37 17.95
C GLU A 38 17.07 6.44 18.16
N LEU A 39 16.55 5.84 17.07
CA LEU A 39 15.48 4.84 17.13
C LEU A 39 15.85 3.65 18.00
N ALA A 40 17.04 3.08 17.80
CA ALA A 40 17.54 1.94 18.57
C ALA A 40 17.70 2.27 20.06
N ALA A 41 18.00 3.53 20.39
CA ALA A 41 18.07 4.03 21.76
C ALA A 41 16.71 4.46 22.34
N GLY A 42 15.61 4.30 21.59
CA GLY A 42 14.25 4.61 22.04
C GLY A 42 13.83 6.08 21.92
N TYR A 43 14.59 6.92 21.20
CA TYR A 43 14.31 8.35 21.03
C TYR A 43 13.46 8.70 19.79
N GLY A 44 13.02 7.69 19.03
CA GLY A 44 12.14 7.86 17.87
C GLY A 44 10.70 7.37 18.12
N PRO A 45 9.87 7.27 17.07
CA PRO A 45 8.55 6.65 17.16
C PRO A 45 8.62 5.24 17.76
N GLN A 46 7.90 4.99 18.86
CA GLN A 46 7.78 3.67 19.52
C GLN A 46 6.33 3.21 19.65
N GLY A 47 6.06 1.90 19.63
CA GLY A 47 4.74 1.36 19.99
C GLY A 47 4.45 -0.03 19.43
N ASP A 48 3.21 -0.50 19.57
CA ASP A 48 2.81 -1.89 19.35
C ASP A 48 1.95 -2.10 18.09
N THR A 49 1.74 -1.05 17.29
CA THR A 49 1.10 -1.13 15.98
C THR A 49 2.10 -0.81 14.87
N PHE A 50 2.05 -1.60 13.80
CA PHE A 50 2.95 -1.52 12.64
C PHE A 50 2.17 -1.22 11.35
N ASP A 51 1.20 -0.32 11.47
CA ASP A 51 0.31 0.12 10.40
C ASP A 51 0.94 1.23 9.51
N ALA A 52 0.13 1.84 8.64
CA ALA A 52 0.58 2.94 7.78
C ALA A 52 1.13 4.12 8.59
N ALA A 53 0.51 4.47 9.72
CA ALA A 53 0.92 5.60 10.53
C ALA A 53 2.30 5.34 11.16
N ARG A 54 2.53 4.13 11.67
CA ARG A 54 3.84 3.70 12.18
C ARG A 54 4.94 3.83 11.13
N LEU A 55 4.73 3.25 9.94
CA LEU A 55 5.74 3.25 8.89
C LEU A 55 6.05 4.66 8.38
N ARG A 56 5.02 5.51 8.26
CA ARG A 56 5.19 6.93 7.95
C ARG A 56 6.02 7.65 9.01
N ALA A 57 5.75 7.40 10.29
CA ALA A 57 6.50 8.00 11.39
C ALA A 57 7.96 7.54 11.41
N VAL A 58 8.23 6.25 11.22
CA VAL A 58 9.60 5.71 11.13
C VAL A 58 10.33 6.31 9.93
N HIS A 59 9.69 6.36 8.76
CA HIS A 59 10.28 7.00 7.58
C HIS A 59 10.53 8.49 7.80
N GLN A 60 9.59 9.22 8.41
CA GLN A 60 9.78 10.63 8.74
C GLN A 60 11.02 10.79 9.63
N HIS A 61 11.10 10.04 10.72
CA HIS A 61 12.21 10.12 11.64
C HIS A 61 13.57 9.84 10.96
N LEU A 62 13.64 8.83 10.10
CA LEU A 62 14.87 8.46 9.39
C LEU A 62 15.32 9.49 8.34
N PHE A 63 14.38 10.18 7.70
CA PHE A 63 14.66 10.98 6.50
C PHE A 63 14.35 12.47 6.63
N GLN A 64 13.86 12.93 7.79
CA GLN A 64 13.48 14.32 8.04
C GLN A 64 14.59 15.34 7.80
N ASP A 65 15.86 14.93 7.93
CA ASP A 65 17.01 15.82 7.71
C ASP A 65 17.36 15.98 6.23
N THR A 66 16.91 15.06 5.36
CA THR A 66 17.25 15.03 3.93
C THR A 66 16.09 15.47 3.06
N PHE A 67 14.86 15.00 3.34
CA PHE A 67 13.72 15.17 2.44
C PHE A 67 12.57 15.95 3.09
N GLU A 68 11.99 16.89 2.35
CA GLU A 68 10.75 17.58 2.76
C GLU A 68 9.54 16.65 2.80
N TRP A 69 9.58 15.60 1.98
CA TRP A 69 8.53 14.59 1.88
C TRP A 69 8.77 13.40 2.82
N ALA A 70 9.70 13.48 3.78
CA ALA A 70 9.90 12.42 4.76
C ALA A 70 8.60 12.08 5.50
N GLY A 71 8.16 10.82 5.41
CA GLY A 71 6.89 10.34 5.99
C GLY A 71 5.69 10.41 5.04
N GLN A 72 5.84 11.05 3.88
CA GLN A 72 4.86 10.98 2.80
C GLN A 72 5.11 9.71 2.00
N THR A 73 4.04 8.98 1.70
CA THR A 73 4.12 7.82 0.81
C THR A 73 4.23 8.26 -0.64
N ARG A 74 4.49 7.32 -1.55
CA ARG A 74 4.47 7.62 -2.99
C ARG A 74 3.07 7.92 -3.53
N ARG A 75 2.03 7.70 -2.72
CA ARG A 75 0.62 8.03 -3.01
C ARG A 75 0.42 9.52 -3.24
N GLU A 76 1.03 10.35 -2.42
CA GLU A 76 0.87 11.80 -2.42
C GLU A 76 1.35 12.45 -3.73
N ALA A 77 2.28 11.80 -4.43
CA ALA A 77 2.75 12.20 -5.75
C ALA A 77 2.14 11.41 -6.92
N GLY A 78 1.27 10.44 -6.65
CA GLY A 78 0.66 9.59 -7.67
C GLY A 78 1.66 8.68 -8.40
N PHE A 79 2.69 8.19 -7.69
CA PHE A 79 3.75 7.40 -8.31
C PHE A 79 3.50 5.89 -8.19
N GLN A 80 3.26 5.23 -9.32
CA GLN A 80 3.21 3.77 -9.41
C GLN A 80 4.64 3.22 -9.51
N GLY A 81 5.04 2.43 -8.53
CA GLY A 81 6.39 1.86 -8.50
C GLY A 81 6.46 0.55 -9.30
N VAL A 82 7.45 0.49 -10.19
CA VAL A 82 7.84 -0.70 -10.95
C VAL A 82 9.36 -0.75 -10.96
N LYS A 83 9.93 -1.94 -10.75
CA LYS A 83 11.39 -2.16 -10.73
C LYS A 83 11.71 -3.45 -11.47
N ALA A 84 12.81 -3.49 -12.22
CA ALA A 84 13.33 -4.77 -12.72
C ALA A 84 13.91 -5.58 -11.56
N ALA A 85 13.59 -6.88 -11.49
CA ALA A 85 14.14 -7.77 -10.48
C ALA A 85 15.66 -7.92 -10.64
N ASP A 86 16.38 -7.86 -9.53
CA ASP A 86 17.80 -8.17 -9.43
C ASP A 86 17.97 -9.64 -8.97
N LEU A 87 17.71 -10.57 -9.90
CA LEU A 87 17.80 -12.01 -9.64
C LEU A 87 18.83 -12.65 -10.57
N PRO A 88 19.82 -13.39 -10.02
CA PRO A 88 20.80 -14.11 -10.81
C PRO A 88 20.15 -15.04 -11.84
N GLY A 89 20.62 -14.97 -13.09
CA GLY A 89 20.13 -15.85 -14.17
C GLY A 89 18.75 -15.49 -14.73
N THR A 90 18.15 -14.38 -14.29
CA THR A 90 16.92 -13.82 -14.90
C THR A 90 17.24 -12.56 -15.68
N THR A 91 16.43 -12.23 -16.70
CA THR A 91 16.58 -10.97 -17.45
C THR A 91 15.35 -10.10 -17.24
N ALA A 92 15.54 -9.00 -16.50
CA ALA A 92 14.62 -7.86 -16.41
C ALA A 92 13.14 -8.19 -16.13
N VAL A 93 12.86 -9.14 -15.22
CA VAL A 93 11.47 -9.43 -14.81
C VAL A 93 10.87 -8.20 -14.13
N PRO A 94 9.79 -7.60 -14.64
CA PRO A 94 9.21 -6.41 -14.03
C PRO A 94 8.48 -6.80 -12.73
N MET A 95 8.91 -6.22 -11.62
CA MET A 95 8.24 -6.27 -10.34
C MET A 95 7.34 -5.05 -10.22
N HIS A 96 6.04 -5.31 -10.14
CA HIS A 96 5.06 -4.29 -9.83
C HIS A 96 4.85 -4.24 -8.32
N PHE A 97 5.05 -3.07 -7.72
CA PHE A 97 4.66 -2.85 -6.33
C PHE A 97 3.15 -2.58 -6.24
N ALA A 98 2.61 -2.54 -5.03
CA ALA A 98 1.19 -2.27 -4.80
C ALA A 98 0.68 -0.99 -5.53
N PRO A 99 -0.63 -0.88 -5.82
CA PRO A 99 -1.22 0.35 -6.33
C PRO A 99 -0.99 1.47 -5.32
N PHE A 100 -0.47 2.61 -5.75
CA PHE A 100 -0.13 3.71 -4.83
C PHE A 100 -1.37 4.19 -4.05
N GLU A 101 -2.55 4.07 -4.64
CA GLU A 101 -3.83 4.47 -4.05
C GLU A 101 -4.18 3.64 -2.81
N ARG A 102 -3.69 2.39 -2.74
CA ARG A 102 -4.02 1.40 -1.70
C ARG A 102 -2.91 1.17 -0.68
N ILE A 103 -1.87 2.02 -0.66
CA ILE A 103 -0.74 1.86 0.28
C ILE A 103 -1.22 1.80 1.73
N ASP A 104 -1.99 2.81 2.19
CA ASP A 104 -2.42 2.87 3.58
C ASP A 104 -3.34 1.69 3.94
N GLU A 105 -4.27 1.33 3.04
CA GLU A 105 -5.16 0.17 3.20
C GLU A 105 -4.37 -1.13 3.43
N ARG A 106 -3.35 -1.37 2.60
CA ARG A 106 -2.53 -2.59 2.69
C ARG A 106 -1.68 -2.62 3.95
N LEU A 107 -1.01 -1.53 4.28
CA LEU A 107 -0.21 -1.44 5.50
C LEU A 107 -1.08 -1.64 6.74
N ASN A 108 -2.28 -1.07 6.76
CA ASN A 108 -3.21 -1.24 7.88
C ASN A 108 -3.69 -2.69 8.00
N ALA A 109 -4.06 -3.36 6.89
CA ALA A 109 -4.47 -4.76 6.91
C ALA A 109 -3.34 -5.68 7.41
N LEU A 110 -2.10 -5.43 6.98
CA LEU A 110 -0.92 -6.18 7.44
C LEU A 110 -0.62 -5.93 8.91
N GLY A 111 -0.70 -4.67 9.37
CA GLY A 111 -0.49 -4.29 10.76
C GLY A 111 -1.51 -4.91 11.70
N GLU A 112 -2.78 -4.93 11.30
CA GLU A 112 -3.85 -5.60 12.04
C GLU A 112 -3.63 -7.11 12.15
N GLN A 113 -3.24 -7.77 11.05
CA GLN A 113 -2.92 -9.20 11.10
C GLN A 113 -1.71 -9.49 11.99
N LEU A 114 -0.64 -8.71 11.85
CA LEU A 114 0.57 -8.83 12.67
C LEU A 114 0.25 -8.68 14.16
N LYS A 115 -0.62 -7.71 14.51
CA LYS A 115 -1.10 -7.51 15.88
C LYS A 115 -1.90 -8.70 16.40
N ARG A 116 -2.75 -9.31 15.57
CA ARG A 116 -3.48 -10.54 15.94
C ARG A 116 -2.55 -11.71 16.22
N GLU A 117 -1.40 -11.77 15.54
CA GLU A 117 -0.32 -12.71 15.81
C GLU A 117 0.62 -12.28 16.96
N ASN A 118 0.16 -11.36 17.81
CA ASN A 118 0.90 -10.82 18.96
C ASN A 118 2.27 -10.24 18.57
N ASN A 119 2.36 -9.60 17.40
CA ASN A 119 3.59 -9.01 16.86
C ASN A 119 4.80 -9.97 16.91
N LEU A 120 4.57 -11.24 16.57
CA LEU A 120 5.57 -12.30 16.53
C LEU A 120 6.15 -12.73 17.89
N LYS A 121 5.52 -12.32 19.00
CA LYS A 121 5.82 -12.85 20.33
C LYS A 121 5.40 -14.32 20.45
N GLY A 122 6.05 -15.03 21.36
CA GLY A 122 5.80 -16.44 21.66
C GLY A 122 6.38 -17.43 20.67
N LEU A 123 7.27 -16.97 19.79
CA LEU A 123 8.08 -17.83 18.93
C LEU A 123 9.38 -18.13 19.69
N PRO A 124 9.66 -19.39 20.04
CA PRO A 124 10.73 -19.71 20.99
C PRO A 124 12.13 -19.80 20.37
N THR A 125 12.22 -20.00 19.05
CA THR A 125 13.51 -20.13 18.35
C THR A 125 13.67 -19.09 17.24
N PRO A 126 14.92 -18.71 16.89
CA PRO A 126 15.19 -17.84 15.74
C PRO A 126 14.54 -18.32 14.44
N GLU A 127 14.46 -19.63 14.20
CA GLU A 127 13.84 -20.22 13.01
C GLU A 127 12.33 -20.02 12.99
N ALA A 128 11.67 -20.22 14.14
CA ALA A 128 10.23 -19.97 14.27
C ALA A 128 9.90 -18.48 14.06
N PHE A 129 10.71 -17.58 14.61
CA PHE A 129 10.62 -16.15 14.36
C PHE A 129 10.84 -15.82 12.88
N ALA A 130 11.90 -16.37 12.28
CA ALA A 130 12.30 -16.13 10.89
C ALA A 130 11.21 -16.52 9.89
N GLU A 131 10.49 -17.63 10.15
CA GLU A 131 9.34 -18.06 9.35
C GLU A 131 8.31 -16.94 9.17
N ARG A 132 7.89 -16.36 10.31
CA ARG A 132 6.85 -15.33 10.32
C ARG A 132 7.40 -13.96 9.93
N ALA A 133 8.63 -13.64 10.35
CA ALA A 133 9.28 -12.39 9.99
C ALA A 133 9.47 -12.27 8.48
N ALA A 134 9.95 -13.31 7.80
CA ALA A 134 10.09 -13.33 6.34
C ALA A 134 8.74 -13.14 5.63
N TYR A 135 7.68 -13.78 6.12
CA TYR A 135 6.31 -13.62 5.61
C TYR A 135 5.87 -12.14 5.66
N TYR A 136 5.95 -11.47 6.81
CA TYR A 136 5.52 -10.07 6.88
C TYR A 136 6.47 -9.13 6.14
N PHE A 137 7.78 -9.36 6.24
CA PHE A 137 8.79 -8.51 5.60
C PHE A 137 8.57 -8.46 4.09
N ASP A 138 8.29 -9.60 3.47
CA ASP A 138 7.91 -9.71 2.07
C ASP A 138 6.64 -8.91 1.73
N HIS A 139 5.58 -9.01 2.54
CA HIS A 139 4.35 -8.24 2.30
C HIS A 139 4.54 -6.74 2.40
N TYR A 140 5.20 -6.26 3.46
CA TYR A 140 5.51 -4.84 3.62
C TYR A 140 6.43 -4.35 2.49
N ASN A 141 7.39 -5.18 2.07
CA ASN A 141 8.28 -4.90 0.95
C ASN A 141 7.54 -4.76 -0.38
N HIS A 142 6.55 -5.62 -0.64
CA HIS A 142 5.69 -5.52 -1.83
C HIS A 142 4.84 -4.24 -1.86
N VAL A 143 4.38 -3.75 -0.70
CA VAL A 143 3.66 -2.46 -0.64
C VAL A 143 4.57 -1.32 -1.13
N HIS A 144 5.85 -1.35 -0.75
CA HIS A 144 6.86 -0.39 -1.20
C HIS A 144 6.37 1.06 -1.07
N ALA A 145 6.02 1.44 0.17
CA ALA A 145 5.16 2.58 0.45
C ALA A 145 5.76 3.94 0.07
N PHE A 146 7.08 4.09 0.08
CA PHE A 146 7.76 5.38 -0.09
C PHE A 146 8.41 5.50 -1.47
N ARG A 147 8.80 6.71 -1.85
CA ARG A 147 9.52 6.94 -3.12
C ARG A 147 10.97 6.44 -3.07
N GLU A 148 11.61 6.62 -1.94
CA GLU A 148 12.96 6.18 -1.59
C GLU A 148 12.96 5.93 -0.08
N GLY A 149 13.90 5.14 0.44
CA GLY A 149 14.02 4.87 1.87
C GLY A 149 13.32 3.59 2.34
N ASN A 150 12.60 2.90 1.46
CA ASN A 150 11.82 1.69 1.79
C ASN A 150 12.62 0.63 2.55
N GLY A 151 13.82 0.28 2.07
CA GLY A 151 14.65 -0.75 2.71
C GLY A 151 15.04 -0.39 4.16
N ARG A 152 15.50 0.84 4.39
CA ARG A 152 15.91 1.32 5.72
C ARG A 152 14.73 1.44 6.68
N THR A 153 13.57 1.91 6.19
CA THR A 153 12.34 1.94 6.99
C THR A 153 11.93 0.53 7.41
N LEU A 154 11.90 -0.44 6.49
CA LEU A 154 11.52 -1.82 6.83
C LEU A 154 12.51 -2.49 7.76
N GLN A 155 13.81 -2.31 7.57
CA GLN A 155 14.82 -2.84 8.49
C GLN A 155 14.65 -2.27 9.90
N ALA A 156 14.44 -0.95 10.03
CA ALA A 156 14.20 -0.31 11.33
C ALA A 156 12.91 -0.84 12.00
N THR A 157 11.82 -0.94 11.24
CA THR A 157 10.55 -1.49 11.74
C THR A 157 10.70 -2.94 12.20
N PHE A 158 11.36 -3.80 11.42
CA PHE A 158 11.53 -5.20 11.79
C PHE A 158 12.56 -5.42 12.89
N ALA A 159 13.53 -4.52 13.06
CA ALA A 159 14.38 -4.49 14.24
C ALA A 159 13.56 -4.18 15.51
N GLU A 160 12.60 -3.25 15.46
CA GLU A 160 11.68 -2.96 16.57
C GLU A 160 10.76 -4.16 16.87
N ILE A 161 10.14 -4.76 15.84
CA ILE A 161 9.31 -5.98 15.99
C ILE A 161 10.12 -7.10 16.65
N ALA A 162 11.33 -7.37 16.14
CA ALA A 162 12.21 -8.39 16.70
C ALA A 162 12.54 -8.08 18.16
N TYR A 163 12.93 -6.84 18.47
CA TYR A 163 13.26 -6.42 19.83
C TYR A 163 12.09 -6.67 20.78
N GLN A 164 10.88 -6.28 20.40
CA GLN A 164 9.66 -6.54 21.18
C GLN A 164 9.33 -8.04 21.30
N ALA A 165 9.71 -8.86 20.32
CA ALA A 165 9.59 -10.32 20.36
C ALA A 165 10.72 -11.02 21.14
N GLY A 166 11.67 -10.26 21.72
CA GLY A 166 12.81 -10.79 22.46
C GLY A 166 13.97 -11.21 21.56
N TYR A 167 14.12 -10.62 20.38
CA TYR A 167 15.18 -10.95 19.42
C TYR A 167 15.92 -9.70 18.96
N GLN A 168 17.15 -9.90 18.48
CA GLN A 168 17.88 -8.91 17.73
C GLN A 168 18.09 -9.44 16.31
N VAL A 169 17.84 -8.62 15.30
CA VAL A 169 18.13 -8.95 13.89
C VAL A 169 19.26 -8.06 13.39
N ASP A 170 20.33 -8.67 12.90
CA ASP A 170 21.43 -7.96 12.26
C ASP A 170 21.23 -7.91 10.73
N PHE A 171 20.74 -6.77 10.23
CA PHE A 171 20.56 -6.57 8.79
C PHE A 171 21.85 -6.19 8.02
N ASN A 172 22.95 -5.90 8.72
CA ASN A 172 24.24 -5.64 8.07
C ASN A 172 24.95 -6.93 7.68
N ARG A 173 24.71 -8.02 8.42
CA ARG A 173 25.20 -9.34 8.08
C ARG A 173 24.56 -9.83 6.78
N GLU A 174 25.38 -10.23 5.81
CA GLU A 174 24.93 -10.72 4.50
C GLU A 174 24.00 -9.72 3.76
N HIS A 175 24.20 -8.41 3.98
CA HIS A 175 23.37 -7.34 3.41
C HIS A 175 23.23 -7.43 1.88
N GLU A 176 24.27 -7.91 1.18
CA GLU A 176 24.30 -8.09 -0.26
C GLU A 176 23.29 -9.12 -0.76
N LYS A 177 22.85 -10.04 0.11
CA LYS A 177 21.86 -11.08 -0.21
C LYS A 177 20.42 -10.62 0.07
N LEU A 178 20.24 -9.55 0.83
CA LEU A 178 18.90 -9.09 1.24
C LEU A 178 18.07 -8.61 0.04
N ASN A 179 18.67 -7.86 -0.89
CA ASN A 179 17.95 -7.35 -2.07
C ASN A 179 17.50 -8.48 -3.01
N PRO A 180 18.36 -9.42 -3.43
CA PRO A 180 17.92 -10.58 -4.21
C PRO A 180 16.82 -11.39 -3.52
N ALA A 181 16.92 -11.62 -2.21
CA ALA A 181 15.91 -12.36 -1.45
C ALA A 181 14.55 -11.63 -1.42
N ARG A 182 14.57 -10.30 -1.30
CA ARG A 182 13.37 -9.43 -1.37
C ARG A 182 12.73 -9.44 -2.75
N ASP A 183 13.54 -9.36 -3.80
CA ASP A 183 13.07 -9.36 -5.18
C ASP A 183 12.47 -10.74 -5.55
N GLN A 184 13.08 -11.84 -5.08
CA GLN A 184 12.56 -13.20 -5.29
C GLN A 184 11.15 -13.38 -4.71
N GLY A 185 10.92 -12.87 -3.49
CA GLY A 185 9.60 -12.87 -2.88
C GLY A 185 8.55 -12.13 -3.73
N ILE A 186 8.89 -10.95 -4.24
CA ILE A 186 7.99 -10.13 -5.07
C ILE A 186 7.69 -10.78 -6.43
N VAL A 187 8.72 -11.25 -7.13
CA VAL A 187 8.56 -11.92 -8.43
C VAL A 187 7.69 -13.17 -8.29
N SER A 188 7.84 -13.88 -7.16
CA SER A 188 7.18 -15.16 -6.90
C SER A 188 7.34 -16.12 -8.07
N LEU A 189 8.55 -16.63 -8.31
CA LEU A 189 8.80 -17.48 -9.48
C LEU A 189 8.01 -18.80 -9.46
N HIS A 190 7.68 -19.30 -8.27
CA HIS A 190 7.02 -20.59 -8.10
C HIS A 190 5.51 -20.47 -7.86
N GLY A 191 5.01 -19.25 -7.62
CA GLY A 191 3.61 -18.94 -7.38
C GLY A 191 3.09 -19.30 -6.00
N ALA A 192 1.85 -18.90 -5.71
CA ALA A 192 1.23 -18.99 -4.38
C ALA A 192 1.25 -20.40 -3.74
N GLY A 193 1.15 -21.47 -4.53
CA GLY A 193 1.19 -22.86 -4.06
C GLY A 193 2.58 -23.33 -3.60
N HIS A 194 3.62 -22.57 -3.91
CA HIS A 194 5.03 -22.87 -3.59
C HIS A 194 5.75 -21.66 -2.99
N ARG A 195 5.01 -20.80 -2.30
CA ARG A 195 5.52 -19.54 -1.74
C ARG A 195 6.65 -19.77 -0.74
N GLU A 196 6.72 -20.93 -0.10
CA GLU A 196 7.83 -21.32 0.75
C GLU A 196 9.18 -21.30 0.03
N LYS A 197 9.20 -21.65 -1.27
CA LYS A 197 10.41 -21.60 -2.10
C LYS A 197 10.81 -20.17 -2.44
N ASP A 198 9.82 -19.32 -2.72
CA ASP A 198 10.05 -17.90 -3.02
C ASP A 198 10.54 -17.13 -1.80
N LEU A 199 10.14 -17.54 -0.59
CA LEU A 199 10.57 -16.92 0.66
C LEU A 199 11.78 -17.60 1.34
N GLN A 200 12.27 -18.72 0.81
CA GLN A 200 13.34 -19.49 1.46
C GLN A 200 14.57 -18.65 1.76
N ALA A 201 15.02 -17.84 0.79
CA ALA A 201 16.20 -16.99 0.98
C ALA A 201 16.01 -15.93 2.08
N LEU A 202 14.80 -15.33 2.20
CA LEU A 202 14.48 -14.39 3.28
C LEU A 202 14.41 -15.10 4.64
N ARG A 203 13.75 -16.27 4.71
CA ARG A 203 13.66 -17.08 5.94
C ARG A 203 15.05 -17.45 6.45
N ASP A 204 15.91 -17.90 5.54
CA ASP A 204 17.29 -18.27 5.81
C ASP A 204 18.14 -17.10 6.34
N LEU A 205 17.98 -15.91 5.75
CA LEU A 205 18.64 -14.69 6.23
C LEU A 205 18.18 -14.31 7.62
N PHE A 206 16.87 -14.27 7.87
CA PHE A 206 16.34 -14.00 9.21
C PHE A 206 16.84 -15.04 10.22
N ALA A 207 16.82 -16.33 9.89
CA ALA A 207 17.25 -17.38 10.82
C ALA A 207 18.74 -17.23 11.20
N ARG A 208 19.62 -16.92 10.24
CA ARG A 208 21.05 -16.74 10.51
C ARG A 208 21.40 -15.42 11.20
N ASN A 209 20.59 -14.39 10.98
CA ASN A 209 20.86 -13.03 11.46
C ASN A 209 20.08 -12.68 12.72
N THR A 210 19.22 -13.58 13.21
CA THR A 210 18.43 -13.38 14.43
C THR A 210 19.10 -14.05 15.62
N THR A 211 19.34 -13.29 16.68
CA THR A 211 19.84 -13.81 17.96
C THR A 211 18.85 -13.52 19.08
N PRO A 212 18.63 -14.45 20.04
CA PRO A 212 17.80 -14.17 21.21
C PRO A 212 18.43 -13.09 22.09
N LEU A 213 17.63 -12.10 22.49
CA LEU A 213 18.06 -11.14 23.50
C LEU A 213 18.09 -11.80 24.90
N PRO A 214 19.09 -11.48 25.74
CA PRO A 214 19.17 -11.99 27.10
C PRO A 214 18.14 -11.30 28.02
N GLY A 215 17.88 -11.93 29.17
CA GLY A 215 17.11 -11.33 30.26
C GLY A 215 15.64 -11.78 30.31
N PRO A 216 15.01 -11.64 31.49
CA PRO A 216 13.71 -12.23 31.79
C PRO A 216 12.57 -11.66 30.92
N GLU A 217 12.63 -10.39 30.55
CA GLU A 217 11.61 -9.77 29.69
C GLU A 217 11.63 -10.35 28.27
N ALA A 218 12.83 -10.52 27.70
CA ALA A 218 13.01 -11.11 26.38
C ALA A 218 12.65 -12.60 26.37
N GLU A 219 12.99 -13.34 27.42
CA GLU A 219 12.57 -14.74 27.62
C GLU A 219 11.04 -14.86 27.72
N ALA A 220 10.40 -13.98 28.49
CA ALA A 220 8.94 -13.94 28.61
C ALA A 220 8.27 -13.60 27.28
N ALA A 221 8.84 -12.69 26.48
CA ALA A 221 8.34 -12.34 25.15
C ALA A 221 8.40 -13.53 24.17
N ARG A 222 9.43 -14.39 24.28
CA ARG A 222 9.58 -15.61 23.46
C ARG A 222 8.77 -16.81 23.97
N HIS A 223 8.24 -16.74 25.19
CA HIS A 223 7.57 -17.88 25.82
C HIS A 223 6.35 -18.35 25.00
N PRO A 224 6.20 -19.65 24.66
CA PRO A 224 5.13 -20.14 23.78
C PRO A 224 3.69 -19.78 24.19
N SER A 225 3.43 -19.48 25.47
CA SER A 225 2.12 -19.00 25.92
C SER A 225 1.71 -17.64 25.33
N GLN A 226 2.67 -16.87 24.81
CA GLN A 226 2.43 -15.62 24.10
C GLN A 226 1.99 -15.84 22.65
N ALA A 227 2.19 -17.03 22.07
CA ALA A 227 1.90 -17.27 20.67
C ALA A 227 0.40 -17.12 20.38
N ARG A 228 0.08 -16.45 19.27
CA ARG A 228 -1.29 -16.28 18.77
C ARG A 228 -1.35 -16.64 17.29
N PRO A 229 -1.13 -17.93 16.91
CA PRO A 229 -1.16 -18.32 15.50
C PRO A 229 -2.55 -18.09 14.90
N LEU A 230 -2.61 -17.86 13.59
CA LEU A 230 -3.87 -17.80 12.85
C LEU A 230 -4.20 -19.18 12.27
N PRO A 231 -5.05 -20.01 12.93
CA PRO A 231 -5.29 -21.39 12.50
C PRO A 231 -5.99 -21.48 11.14
N GLU A 232 -6.76 -20.46 10.77
CA GLU A 232 -7.48 -20.38 9.49
C GLU A 232 -6.62 -19.76 8.37
N GLY A 233 -5.35 -19.47 8.66
CA GLY A 233 -4.43 -18.74 7.78
C GLY A 233 -4.65 -17.22 7.80
N PRO A 234 -4.23 -16.50 6.75
CA PRO A 234 -4.32 -15.05 6.69
C PRO A 234 -5.75 -14.53 6.87
N THR A 235 -5.87 -13.35 7.46
CA THR A 235 -7.14 -12.62 7.57
C THR A 235 -7.77 -12.41 6.19
N PRO A 236 -9.11 -12.28 6.08
CA PRO A 236 -9.75 -12.08 4.77
C PRO A 236 -9.15 -10.94 3.95
N ALA A 237 -8.84 -9.82 4.60
CA ALA A 237 -8.19 -8.68 3.96
C ALA A 237 -6.81 -9.04 3.38
N VAL A 238 -5.92 -9.62 4.19
CA VAL A 238 -4.56 -10.00 3.72
C VAL A 238 -4.62 -11.12 2.68
N ARG A 239 -5.55 -12.07 2.82
CA ARG A 239 -5.77 -13.12 1.82
C ARG A 239 -6.15 -12.53 0.46
N GLN A 240 -7.02 -11.53 0.42
CA GLN A 240 -7.34 -10.83 -0.82
C GLN A 240 -6.11 -10.10 -1.40
N LEU A 241 -5.27 -9.48 -0.55
CA LEU A 241 -4.02 -8.85 -1.01
C LEU A 241 -3.05 -9.87 -1.63
N GLU A 242 -2.93 -11.06 -1.04
CA GLU A 242 -2.10 -12.14 -1.56
C GLU A 242 -2.61 -12.63 -2.92
N GLN A 243 -3.94 -12.81 -3.07
CA GLN A 243 -4.55 -13.23 -4.32
C GLN A 243 -4.34 -12.21 -5.46
N LEU A 244 -4.54 -10.93 -5.16
CA LEU A 244 -4.33 -9.87 -6.14
C LEU A 244 -2.86 -9.75 -6.54
N ARG A 245 -1.95 -9.84 -5.57
CA ARG A 245 -0.50 -9.86 -5.82
C ARG A 245 -0.10 -11.03 -6.72
N GLU A 246 -0.65 -12.22 -6.46
CA GLU A 246 -0.36 -13.40 -7.27
C GLU A 246 -0.83 -13.22 -8.72
N LEU A 247 -2.01 -12.62 -8.93
CA LEU A 247 -2.51 -12.33 -10.27
C LEU A 247 -1.55 -11.38 -11.02
N VAL A 248 -1.08 -10.32 -10.36
CA VAL A 248 -0.10 -9.39 -10.93
C VAL A 248 1.22 -10.11 -11.24
N ALA A 249 1.74 -10.93 -10.32
CA ALA A 249 3.00 -11.65 -10.49
C ALA A 249 2.95 -12.69 -11.63
N ALA A 250 1.80 -13.34 -11.86
CA ALA A 250 1.61 -14.30 -12.95
C ALA A 250 1.40 -13.63 -14.33
N THR A 251 1.12 -12.33 -14.36
CA THR A 251 0.73 -11.63 -15.60
C THR A 251 1.83 -11.57 -16.67
N PRO A 252 3.11 -11.27 -16.36
CA PRO A 252 4.15 -11.17 -17.39
C PRO A 252 4.32 -12.45 -18.22
N ALA A 253 4.23 -13.62 -17.57
CA ALA A 253 4.32 -14.90 -18.26
C ALA A 253 3.11 -15.12 -19.19
N LEU A 254 1.89 -14.87 -18.71
CA LEU A 254 0.70 -14.96 -19.56
C LEU A 254 0.75 -13.95 -20.72
N GLN A 255 1.27 -12.75 -20.49
CA GLN A 255 1.41 -11.72 -21.51
C GLN A 255 2.26 -12.20 -22.69
N GLN A 256 3.35 -12.91 -22.43
CA GLN A 256 4.20 -13.53 -23.47
C GLN A 256 3.43 -14.58 -24.27
N LEU A 257 2.65 -15.43 -23.60
CA LEU A 257 1.83 -16.45 -24.27
C LEU A 257 0.76 -15.81 -25.15
N VAL A 258 0.04 -14.80 -24.64
CA VAL A 258 -0.99 -14.06 -25.41
C VAL A 258 -0.37 -13.34 -26.62
N ALA A 259 0.81 -12.73 -26.48
CA ALA A 259 1.51 -12.10 -27.60
C ALA A 259 1.84 -13.13 -28.71
N GLY A 260 2.16 -14.37 -28.32
CA GLY A 260 2.37 -15.46 -29.25
C GLY A 260 1.07 -15.95 -29.93
N VAL A 261 -0.07 -15.95 -29.24
CA VAL A 261 -1.41 -16.17 -29.85
C VAL A 261 -1.64 -15.13 -30.95
N ASP A 262 -1.41 -13.85 -30.64
CA ASP A 262 -1.72 -12.68 -31.47
C ASP A 262 -0.55 -12.15 -32.30
N TYR A 263 0.12 -13.01 -33.06
CA TYR A 263 1.32 -12.65 -33.85
C TYR A 263 1.19 -11.39 -34.74
N ARG A 264 -0.04 -10.92 -35.05
CA ARG A 264 -0.31 -9.70 -35.84
C ARG A 264 -0.95 -8.54 -35.06
N ARG A 265 -1.26 -8.68 -33.75
CA ARG A 265 -1.99 -7.68 -32.94
C ARG A 265 -1.58 -7.73 -31.46
N THR A 266 -0.45 -7.14 -31.09
CA THR A 266 0.04 -7.08 -29.70
C THR A 266 -0.90 -6.36 -28.71
N GLN A 267 -1.91 -5.65 -29.21
CA GLN A 267 -2.84 -4.85 -28.41
C GLN A 267 -3.50 -5.61 -27.24
N ARG A 268 -3.80 -6.91 -27.40
CA ARG A 268 -4.42 -7.70 -26.31
C ARG A 268 -3.42 -8.04 -25.21
N ALA A 269 -2.19 -8.39 -25.58
CA ALA A 269 -1.09 -8.59 -24.63
C ALA A 269 -0.74 -7.27 -23.91
N ASP A 270 -0.69 -6.15 -24.62
CA ASP A 270 -0.44 -4.83 -24.04
C ASP A 270 -1.57 -4.41 -23.07
N ALA A 271 -2.82 -4.72 -23.39
CA ALA A 271 -3.97 -4.45 -22.53
C ALA A 271 -4.04 -5.34 -21.28
N LEU A 272 -3.56 -6.59 -21.36
CA LEU A 272 -3.63 -7.58 -20.27
C LEU A 272 -3.10 -7.03 -18.95
N LEU A 273 -1.87 -6.49 -18.98
CA LEU A 273 -1.24 -5.93 -17.78
C LEU A 273 -2.03 -4.74 -17.23
N SER A 274 -2.48 -3.84 -18.11
CA SER A 274 -3.28 -2.69 -17.67
C SER A 274 -4.60 -3.12 -17.02
N GLN A 275 -5.25 -4.17 -17.53
CA GLN A 275 -6.49 -4.71 -16.97
C GLN A 275 -6.26 -5.36 -15.61
N VAL A 276 -5.19 -6.15 -15.47
CA VAL A 276 -4.83 -6.76 -14.18
C VAL A 276 -4.45 -5.71 -13.14
N LEU A 277 -3.68 -4.69 -13.51
CA LEU A 277 -3.36 -3.58 -12.61
C LEU A 277 -4.60 -2.76 -12.23
N ASP A 278 -5.60 -2.64 -13.11
CA ASP A 278 -6.89 -2.03 -12.79
C ASP A 278 -7.70 -2.91 -11.81
N ILE A 279 -7.66 -4.24 -11.94
CA ILE A 279 -8.20 -5.18 -10.93
C ILE A 279 -7.49 -4.98 -9.59
N ASP A 280 -6.16 -4.90 -9.58
CA ASP A 280 -5.42 -4.71 -8.33
C ASP A 280 -5.74 -3.36 -7.66
N ARG A 281 -5.99 -2.31 -8.46
CA ARG A 281 -6.42 -0.99 -7.98
C ARG A 281 -7.87 -0.97 -7.50
N ASN A 282 -8.80 -1.62 -8.20
CA ASN A 282 -10.23 -1.61 -7.91
C ASN A 282 -10.82 -3.04 -8.02
N PRO A 283 -10.56 -3.93 -7.05
CA PRO A 283 -10.83 -5.37 -7.21
C PRO A 283 -12.24 -5.72 -7.60
N GLN A 284 -13.25 -5.11 -6.96
CA GLN A 284 -14.64 -5.46 -7.23
C GLN A 284 -15.13 -4.95 -8.59
N GLU A 285 -14.94 -3.66 -8.88
CA GLU A 285 -15.43 -3.03 -10.11
C GLU A 285 -14.68 -3.55 -11.34
N SER A 286 -13.35 -3.61 -11.27
CA SER A 286 -12.52 -3.95 -12.41
C SER A 286 -12.50 -5.45 -12.70
N LEU A 287 -12.72 -6.32 -11.69
CA LEU A 287 -12.94 -7.75 -11.96
C LEU A 287 -14.24 -7.99 -12.72
N ALA A 288 -15.32 -7.27 -12.38
CA ALA A 288 -16.57 -7.35 -13.13
C ALA A 288 -16.41 -6.85 -14.58
N ARG A 289 -15.56 -5.84 -14.80
CA ARG A 289 -15.29 -5.28 -16.13
C ARG A 289 -14.39 -6.18 -17.00
N HIS A 290 -13.31 -6.70 -16.43
CA HIS A 290 -12.24 -7.34 -17.20
C HIS A 290 -12.21 -8.87 -17.07
N GLY A 291 -12.77 -9.44 -15.99
CA GLY A 291 -12.58 -10.83 -15.61
C GLY A 291 -13.01 -11.85 -16.66
N ASP A 292 -14.11 -11.60 -17.38
CA ASP A 292 -14.57 -12.51 -18.45
C ASP A 292 -13.63 -12.47 -19.67
N GLY A 293 -13.11 -11.30 -20.02
CA GLY A 293 -12.12 -11.14 -21.08
C GLY A 293 -10.81 -11.84 -20.75
N LEU A 294 -10.34 -11.72 -19.50
CA LEU A 294 -9.15 -12.44 -19.03
C LEU A 294 -9.34 -13.96 -19.07
N ARG A 295 -10.52 -14.46 -18.71
CA ARG A 295 -10.87 -15.89 -18.80
C ARG A 295 -10.97 -16.40 -20.23
N GLU A 296 -11.40 -15.57 -21.19
CA GLU A 296 -11.36 -15.91 -22.61
C GLU A 296 -9.93 -16.00 -23.12
N LEU A 297 -9.09 -14.98 -22.83
CA LEU A 297 -7.68 -14.99 -23.21
C LEU A 297 -6.93 -16.21 -22.67
N LEU A 298 -7.18 -16.58 -21.42
CA LEU A 298 -6.62 -17.78 -20.82
C LEU A 298 -7.04 -19.04 -21.59
N ARG A 299 -8.33 -19.19 -21.91
CA ARG A 299 -8.83 -20.32 -22.69
C ARG A 299 -8.21 -20.39 -24.09
N GLU A 300 -8.03 -19.26 -24.76
CA GLU A 300 -7.34 -19.19 -26.05
C GLU A 300 -5.90 -19.73 -25.94
N VAL A 301 -5.15 -19.30 -24.91
CA VAL A 301 -3.78 -19.78 -24.64
C VAL A 301 -3.76 -21.28 -24.36
N GLU A 302 -4.66 -21.78 -23.50
CA GLU A 302 -4.73 -23.20 -23.12
C GLU A 302 -5.06 -24.12 -24.31
N GLN A 303 -5.83 -23.63 -25.29
CA GLN A 303 -6.25 -24.38 -26.47
C GLN A 303 -5.26 -24.29 -27.65
N ASP A 304 -4.38 -23.28 -27.67
CA ASP A 304 -3.39 -23.11 -28.73
C ASP A 304 -2.37 -24.25 -28.72
N GLN A 305 -2.18 -24.90 -29.87
CA GLN A 305 -1.29 -26.05 -30.01
C GLN A 305 0.19 -25.70 -29.79
N ARG A 306 0.56 -24.42 -29.90
CA ARG A 306 1.94 -23.96 -29.68
C ARG A 306 2.34 -23.94 -28.21
N PHE A 307 1.38 -23.83 -27.28
CA PHE A 307 1.62 -23.64 -25.85
C PHE A 307 1.33 -24.91 -25.03
N GLN A 308 1.56 -26.08 -25.65
CA GLN A 308 1.29 -27.37 -25.04
C GLN A 308 2.49 -27.96 -24.28
N ASP A 309 3.64 -27.29 -24.30
CA ASP A 309 4.81 -27.64 -23.51
C ASP A 309 4.54 -27.46 -22.00
N PRO A 310 5.30 -28.14 -21.12
CA PRO A 310 5.05 -28.09 -19.67
C PRO A 310 5.17 -26.71 -19.04
N GLU A 311 6.01 -25.83 -19.58
CA GLU A 311 6.24 -24.50 -19.02
C GLU A 311 5.06 -23.59 -19.33
N SER A 312 4.64 -23.49 -20.59
CA SER A 312 3.48 -22.69 -20.98
C SER A 312 2.21 -23.11 -20.22
N LYS A 313 2.00 -24.43 -20.06
CA LYS A 313 0.88 -24.97 -19.28
C LYS A 313 0.93 -24.57 -17.80
N ARG A 314 2.13 -24.59 -17.20
CA ARG A 314 2.33 -24.17 -15.82
C ARG A 314 1.97 -22.70 -15.63
N GLU A 315 2.46 -21.83 -16.51
CA GLU A 315 2.23 -20.38 -16.41
C GLU A 315 0.76 -20.01 -16.66
N ALA A 316 0.11 -20.64 -17.64
CA ALA A 316 -1.33 -20.47 -17.87
C ALA A 316 -2.15 -20.94 -16.65
N ALA A 317 -1.86 -22.14 -16.12
CA ALA A 317 -2.54 -22.67 -14.94
C ALA A 317 -2.34 -21.79 -13.70
N ARG A 318 -1.13 -21.22 -13.52
CA ARG A 318 -0.83 -20.29 -12.44
C ARG A 318 -1.68 -19.04 -12.52
N PHE A 319 -1.73 -18.39 -13.69
CA PHE A 319 -2.59 -17.21 -13.88
C PHE A 319 -4.07 -17.57 -13.68
N GLY A 320 -4.52 -18.70 -14.22
CA GLY A 320 -5.89 -19.17 -14.06
C GLY A 320 -6.28 -19.42 -12.61
N ALA A 321 -5.40 -20.05 -11.83
CA ALA A 321 -5.59 -20.24 -10.39
C ALA A 321 -5.69 -18.90 -9.65
N ALA A 322 -4.79 -17.96 -9.94
CA ALA A 322 -4.83 -16.63 -9.33
C ALA A 322 -6.15 -15.91 -9.64
N LEU A 323 -6.57 -15.92 -10.91
CA LEU A 323 -7.82 -15.29 -11.34
C LEU A 323 -9.06 -15.96 -10.72
N ALA A 324 -9.07 -17.29 -10.62
CA ALA A 324 -10.20 -18.04 -10.08
C ALA A 324 -10.44 -17.81 -8.59
N THR A 325 -9.38 -17.50 -7.82
CA THR A 325 -9.49 -17.18 -6.39
C THR A 325 -10.11 -15.81 -6.12
N LEU A 326 -10.16 -14.93 -7.13
CA LEU A 326 -10.82 -13.65 -7.03
C LEU A 326 -12.32 -13.86 -7.23
N HIS A 327 -13.05 -13.81 -6.12
CA HIS A 327 -14.50 -13.73 -6.16
C HIS A 327 -14.93 -12.27 -5.95
N PRO A 328 -15.96 -11.79 -6.66
CA PRO A 328 -16.70 -10.64 -6.15
C PRO A 328 -17.24 -11.09 -4.80
N GLU A 329 -16.76 -10.48 -3.71
CA GLU A 329 -17.27 -10.77 -2.38
C GLU A 329 -18.80 -10.74 -2.44
N GLN A 330 -19.44 -11.90 -2.23
CA GLN A 330 -20.82 -11.91 -1.81
C GLN A 330 -20.79 -11.28 -0.43
N SER A 331 -21.16 -10.00 -0.37
CA SER A 331 -21.34 -9.26 0.86
C SER A 331 -22.42 -9.97 1.70
N LYS A 332 -22.05 -11.03 2.41
CA LYS A 332 -22.68 -11.37 3.67
C LYS A 332 -22.28 -10.23 4.58
N THR A 333 -23.25 -9.37 4.88
CA THR A 333 -23.25 -8.47 6.02
C THR A 333 -22.80 -9.24 7.25
N VAL A 334 -21.50 -9.28 7.49
CA VAL A 334 -20.97 -9.37 8.84
C VAL A 334 -21.43 -8.09 9.47
N ALA A 335 -22.27 -8.20 10.50
CA ALA A 335 -22.71 -7.08 11.29
C ALA A 335 -21.45 -6.29 11.67
N ALA A 336 -21.29 -5.14 11.04
CA ALA A 336 -20.34 -4.16 11.47
C ALA A 336 -20.66 -3.91 12.93
N THR A 337 -19.71 -4.21 13.82
CA THR A 337 -19.63 -3.48 15.08
C THR A 337 -19.81 -2.02 14.69
N PRO A 338 -20.83 -1.32 15.21
CA PRO A 338 -21.33 -0.12 14.56
C PRO A 338 -20.17 0.84 14.37
N ALA A 339 -19.84 1.08 13.09
CA ALA A 339 -19.12 2.27 12.73
C ALA A 339 -19.90 3.39 13.41
N VAL A 340 -19.26 4.11 14.32
CA VAL A 340 -19.82 5.32 14.88
C VAL A 340 -20.17 6.20 13.68
N SER A 341 -21.45 6.22 13.32
CA SER A 341 -21.97 7.11 12.31
C SER A 341 -21.83 8.50 12.92
N SER A 342 -20.76 9.19 12.59
CA SER A 342 -20.65 10.63 12.81
C SER A 342 -21.51 11.38 11.79
N THR A 343 -22.77 10.96 11.62
CA THR A 343 -23.81 11.70 10.94
C THR A 343 -24.31 12.77 11.91
N ASN A 344 -23.58 13.88 12.00
CA ASN A 344 -24.12 15.13 12.54
C ASN A 344 -23.38 16.32 11.91
N SER A 345 -23.22 16.31 10.59
CA SER A 345 -23.10 17.58 9.85
C SER A 345 -24.53 18.06 9.53
N PRO A 346 -24.92 19.31 9.87
CA PRO A 346 -26.28 19.81 9.62
C PRO A 346 -26.67 19.63 8.15
N PRO A 347 -27.87 19.11 7.83
CA PRO A 347 -28.37 18.96 6.45
C PRO A 347 -28.24 20.24 5.61
N ALA A 348 -28.34 21.40 6.26
CA ALA A 348 -28.15 22.71 5.65
C ALA A 348 -26.73 22.98 5.11
N LEU A 349 -25.68 22.48 5.77
CA LEU A 349 -24.29 22.68 5.32
C LEU A 349 -23.96 21.79 4.12
N THR A 350 -24.46 20.56 4.12
CA THR A 350 -24.32 19.65 2.98
C THR A 350 -25.07 20.22 1.76
N ALA A 351 -26.30 20.70 1.94
CA ALA A 351 -27.07 21.34 0.86
C ALA A 351 -26.37 22.59 0.31
N ALA A 352 -25.84 23.46 1.19
CA ALA A 352 -25.10 24.65 0.78
C ALA A 352 -23.83 24.31 -0.02
N PHE A 353 -23.10 23.26 0.40
CA PHE A 353 -21.93 22.79 -0.34
C PHE A 353 -22.30 22.24 -1.72
N VAL A 354 -23.33 21.40 -1.81
CA VAL A 354 -23.78 20.80 -3.07
C VAL A 354 -24.24 21.87 -4.05
N GLN A 355 -24.97 22.88 -3.58
CA GLN A 355 -25.42 24.00 -4.40
C GLN A 355 -24.24 24.82 -4.94
N ALA A 356 -23.32 25.23 -4.06
CA ALA A 356 -22.13 25.99 -4.47
C ALA A 356 -21.21 25.19 -5.41
N ALA A 357 -21.13 23.87 -5.24
CA ALA A 357 -20.38 23.00 -6.14
C ALA A 357 -21.03 22.93 -7.52
N LYS A 358 -22.36 22.87 -7.60
CA LYS A 358 -23.09 22.84 -8.87
C LYS A 358 -22.90 24.13 -9.67
N GLU A 359 -23.02 25.28 -9.02
CA GLU A 359 -22.81 26.59 -9.66
C GLU A 359 -21.39 26.71 -10.23
N LEU A 360 -20.38 26.25 -9.47
CA LEU A 360 -19.01 26.28 -9.96
C LEU A 360 -18.75 25.25 -11.08
N VAL A 361 -19.44 24.10 -11.07
CA VAL A 361 -19.38 23.12 -12.17
C VAL A 361 -19.87 23.75 -13.48
N ASP A 362 -21.03 24.41 -13.45
CA ASP A 362 -21.62 25.04 -14.62
C ASP A 362 -20.68 26.15 -15.15
N GLY A 363 -20.17 27.01 -14.27
CA GLY A 363 -19.20 28.05 -14.63
C GLY A 363 -17.88 27.50 -15.17
N LEU A 364 -17.35 26.41 -14.62
CA LEU A 364 -16.12 25.78 -15.15
C LEU A 364 -16.35 25.15 -16.53
N GLN A 365 -17.53 24.59 -16.81
CA GLN A 365 -17.87 24.08 -18.14
C GLN A 365 -17.92 25.20 -19.18
N GLU A 366 -18.57 26.32 -18.85
CA GLU A 366 -18.65 27.49 -19.73
C GLU A 366 -17.27 28.10 -20.04
N GLN A 367 -16.35 28.04 -19.08
CA GLN A 367 -14.97 28.53 -19.22
C GLN A 367 -14.01 27.51 -19.86
N GLY A 368 -14.52 26.36 -20.33
CA GLY A 368 -13.71 25.36 -21.06
C GLY A 368 -12.89 24.41 -20.18
N TYR A 369 -13.31 24.18 -18.93
CA TYR A 369 -12.66 23.26 -17.98
C TYR A 369 -13.55 22.05 -17.63
N PRO A 370 -13.90 21.18 -18.60
CA PRO A 370 -14.81 20.06 -18.37
C PRO A 370 -14.26 19.02 -17.39
N GLY A 371 -12.93 18.78 -17.36
CA GLY A 371 -12.31 17.82 -16.45
C GLY A 371 -12.48 18.18 -14.96
N PRO A 372 -12.06 19.38 -14.52
CA PRO A 372 -12.32 19.86 -13.16
C PRO A 372 -13.81 19.93 -12.81
N ALA A 373 -14.66 20.31 -13.77
CA ALA A 373 -16.11 20.33 -13.58
C ALA A 373 -16.69 18.93 -13.31
N ASP A 374 -16.30 17.92 -14.10
CA ASP A 374 -16.76 16.53 -13.92
C ASP A 374 -16.31 15.95 -12.57
N SER A 375 -15.06 16.21 -12.18
CA SER A 375 -14.52 15.76 -10.90
C SER A 375 -15.23 16.43 -9.72
N LEU A 376 -15.48 17.74 -9.78
CA LEU A 376 -16.23 18.46 -8.76
C LEU A 376 -17.68 17.98 -8.68
N GLY A 377 -18.33 17.72 -9.83
CA GLY A 377 -19.70 17.18 -9.88
C GLY A 377 -19.83 15.79 -9.23
N ARG A 378 -18.84 14.90 -9.44
CA ARG A 378 -18.78 13.61 -8.73
C ARG A 378 -18.59 13.79 -7.23
N ALA A 379 -17.71 14.70 -6.83
CA ALA A 379 -17.47 15.00 -5.41
C ALA A 379 -18.73 15.56 -4.73
N ALA A 380 -19.47 16.45 -5.40
CA ALA A 380 -20.74 16.98 -4.89
C ALA A 380 -21.76 15.87 -4.62
N LYS A 381 -21.97 14.96 -5.58
CA LYS A 381 -22.88 13.81 -5.42
C LYS A 381 -22.45 12.86 -4.29
N ALA A 382 -21.14 12.65 -4.12
CA ALA A 382 -20.62 11.81 -3.05
C ALA A 382 -20.81 12.47 -1.67
N VAL A 383 -20.58 13.77 -1.58
CA VAL A 383 -20.78 14.56 -0.35
C VAL A 383 -22.27 14.66 0.00
N GLU A 384 -23.16 14.81 -0.99
CA GLU A 384 -24.61 14.79 -0.79
C GLU A 384 -25.07 13.48 -0.11
N LYS A 385 -24.54 12.34 -0.54
CA LYS A 385 -24.89 11.02 0.01
C LYS A 385 -24.28 10.74 1.38
N SER A 386 -23.06 11.21 1.63
CA SER A 386 -22.28 10.83 2.81
C SER A 386 -22.20 11.91 3.89
N ALA A 387 -22.57 13.15 3.58
CA ALA A 387 -22.28 14.35 4.36
C ALA A 387 -20.78 14.50 4.75
N TYR A 388 -19.88 13.83 4.02
CA TYR A 388 -18.46 13.77 4.31
C TYR A 388 -17.60 14.38 3.19
N LEU A 389 -16.73 15.33 3.54
CA LEU A 389 -15.85 16.06 2.62
C LEU A 389 -14.37 15.85 3.01
N GLY A 390 -13.82 14.73 2.57
CA GLY A 390 -12.41 14.36 2.74
C GLY A 390 -11.90 13.54 1.55
N GLY A 391 -10.63 13.13 1.61
CA GLY A 391 -10.01 12.28 0.58
C GLY A 391 -10.14 12.83 -0.85
N ALA A 392 -10.54 11.98 -1.79
CA ALA A 392 -10.68 12.34 -3.21
C ALA A 392 -11.71 13.46 -3.46
N ASN A 393 -12.78 13.54 -2.66
CA ASN A 393 -13.79 14.60 -2.79
C ASN A 393 -13.20 15.97 -2.45
N LEU A 394 -12.36 16.04 -1.41
CA LEU A 394 -11.67 17.27 -1.05
C LEU A 394 -10.64 17.69 -2.10
N GLN A 395 -9.94 16.71 -2.69
CA GLN A 395 -8.98 16.97 -3.77
C GLN A 395 -9.66 17.53 -5.02
N ALA A 396 -10.80 16.97 -5.42
CA ALA A 396 -11.59 17.47 -6.54
C ALA A 396 -12.07 18.92 -6.31
N VAL A 397 -12.48 19.25 -5.08
CA VAL A 397 -12.83 20.63 -4.69
C VAL A 397 -11.61 21.55 -4.76
N ALA A 398 -10.46 21.14 -4.25
CA ALA A 398 -9.24 21.96 -4.26
C ALA A 398 -8.75 22.22 -5.69
N GLU A 399 -8.83 21.22 -6.57
CA GLU A 399 -8.47 21.35 -7.99
C GLU A 399 -9.41 22.33 -8.71
N ALA A 400 -10.73 22.19 -8.51
CA ALA A 400 -11.71 23.09 -9.10
C ALA A 400 -11.52 24.54 -8.62
N LEU A 401 -11.29 24.75 -7.31
CA LEU A 401 -10.99 26.07 -6.75
C LEU A 401 -9.71 26.68 -7.31
N THR A 402 -8.64 25.88 -7.45
CA THR A 402 -7.36 26.35 -8.01
C THR A 402 -7.50 26.87 -9.44
N ARG A 403 -8.43 26.30 -10.22
CA ARG A 403 -8.73 26.76 -11.59
C ARG A 403 -9.63 27.98 -11.56
N ALA A 404 -10.71 27.93 -10.79
CA ALA A 404 -11.70 28.99 -10.68
C ALA A 404 -11.11 30.31 -10.15
N GLU A 405 -10.20 30.25 -9.18
CA GLU A 405 -9.54 31.43 -8.61
C GLU A 405 -8.69 32.22 -9.62
N LYS A 406 -8.33 31.61 -10.75
CA LYS A 406 -7.59 32.27 -11.83
C LYS A 406 -8.50 32.91 -12.88
N ILE A 407 -9.82 32.75 -12.74
CA ILE A 407 -10.83 33.20 -13.68
C ILE A 407 -11.69 34.25 -12.97
N PRO A 408 -11.54 35.55 -13.31
CA PRO A 408 -12.28 36.61 -12.62
C PRO A 408 -13.80 36.42 -12.61
N ALA A 409 -14.36 35.80 -13.67
CA ALA A 409 -15.78 35.52 -13.78
C ALA A 409 -16.31 34.44 -12.83
N LEU A 410 -15.43 33.65 -12.19
CA LEU A 410 -15.80 32.57 -11.25
C LEU A 410 -15.43 32.88 -9.79
N ALA A 411 -15.05 34.12 -9.50
CA ALA A 411 -14.52 34.50 -8.20
C ALA A 411 -15.55 34.31 -7.07
N ASP A 412 -16.81 34.61 -7.33
CA ASP A 412 -17.90 34.54 -6.36
C ASP A 412 -18.31 33.09 -6.09
N GLU A 413 -18.43 32.26 -7.12
CA GLU A 413 -18.71 30.83 -7.04
C GLU A 413 -17.58 30.08 -6.31
N ALA A 414 -16.32 30.43 -6.61
CA ALA A 414 -15.17 29.88 -5.91
C ALA A 414 -15.16 30.29 -4.42
N ALA A 415 -15.52 31.53 -4.10
CA ALA A 415 -15.63 31.98 -2.72
C ALA A 415 -16.75 31.25 -1.96
N ALA A 416 -17.91 31.06 -2.60
CA ALA A 416 -19.05 30.34 -2.05
C ALA A 416 -18.69 28.88 -1.75
N LEU A 417 -18.10 28.15 -2.72
CA LEU A 417 -17.69 26.76 -2.54
C LEU A 417 -16.62 26.60 -1.44
N ARG A 418 -15.63 27.50 -1.40
CA ARG A 418 -14.58 27.49 -0.37
C ARG A 418 -15.17 27.73 1.02
N SER A 419 -16.14 28.65 1.14
CA SER A 419 -16.83 28.92 2.40
C SER A 419 -17.65 27.71 2.87
N ALA A 420 -18.48 27.15 1.98
CA ALA A 420 -19.31 25.98 2.28
C ALA A 420 -18.47 24.74 2.63
N GLY A 421 -17.40 24.48 1.88
CA GLY A 421 -16.47 23.37 2.14
C GLY A 421 -15.79 23.48 3.50
N ARG A 422 -15.32 24.68 3.89
CA ARG A 422 -14.77 24.92 5.24
C ARG A 422 -15.80 24.75 6.34
N GLY A 423 -17.02 25.22 6.13
CA GLY A 423 -18.13 25.02 7.08
C GLY A 423 -18.40 23.54 7.34
N LEU A 424 -18.46 22.75 6.26
CA LEU A 424 -18.69 21.32 6.31
C LEU A 424 -17.54 20.57 7.00
N GLN A 425 -16.27 20.89 6.67
CA GLN A 425 -15.11 20.30 7.32
C GLN A 425 -14.97 20.68 8.80
N LYS A 426 -15.37 21.90 9.17
CA LYS A 426 -15.38 22.33 10.57
C LYS A 426 -16.41 21.54 11.39
N ALA A 427 -17.61 21.32 10.84
CA ALA A 427 -18.64 20.49 11.47
C ALA A 427 -18.16 19.03 11.66
N GLN A 428 -17.48 18.47 10.65
CA GLN A 428 -16.90 17.12 10.72
C GLN A 428 -15.83 17.00 11.82
N ARG A 429 -15.02 18.05 12.05
CA ARG A 429 -14.00 18.07 13.12
C ARG A 429 -14.59 18.23 14.52
N SER A 430 -15.67 19.00 14.69
CA SER A 430 -16.33 19.16 16.00
C SER A 430 -16.99 17.88 16.49
N VAL A 431 -17.46 17.01 15.58
CA VAL A 431 -18.05 15.71 15.94
C VAL A 431 -16.99 14.71 16.38
N ALA A 432 -15.76 14.80 15.86
CA ALA A 432 -14.65 13.91 16.23
C ALA A 432 -14.03 14.21 17.62
N SER A 433 -14.38 15.34 18.26
CA SER A 433 -13.78 15.80 19.52
C SER A 433 -14.65 15.59 20.78
N ALA A 434 -15.84 14.98 20.67
CA ALA A 434 -16.68 14.69 21.83
C ALA A 434 -16.15 13.44 22.59
N LYS A 435 -15.52 13.66 23.76
CA LYS A 435 -15.12 12.58 24.70
C LYS A 435 -16.36 11.84 25.24
N PRO A 436 -16.31 10.50 25.45
CA PRO A 436 -17.33 9.83 26.24
C PRO A 436 -17.16 10.19 27.73
N GLY A 437 -18.27 10.43 28.42
CA GLY A 437 -18.32 10.60 29.88
C GLY A 437 -18.02 9.29 30.63
N PRO A 438 -17.86 9.34 31.97
CA PRO A 438 -17.51 8.17 32.75
C PRO A 438 -18.74 7.26 32.87
N GLU A 439 -18.67 6.04 32.32
CA GLU A 439 -19.68 5.01 32.57
C GLU A 439 -19.44 4.37 33.94
N ASN A 440 -20.53 4.29 34.70
CA ASN A 440 -20.64 3.71 36.03
C ASN A 440 -20.26 2.21 36.03
N ASP A 441 -19.42 1.82 36.98
CA ASP A 441 -19.32 0.45 37.47
C ASP A 441 -20.68 -0.02 38.01
N GLY A 442 -21.14 -1.18 37.54
CA GLY A 442 -22.28 -1.93 38.08
C GLY A 442 -22.02 -3.43 37.94
N PRO A 443 -22.33 -4.26 38.96
CA PRO A 443 -21.57 -5.48 39.24
C PRO A 443 -22.13 -6.76 38.60
N GLU A 444 -21.21 -7.71 38.41
CA GLU A 444 -21.34 -9.18 38.46
C GLU A 444 -22.53 -9.88 37.77
N ARG A 445 -22.23 -10.74 36.79
CA ARG A 445 -22.25 -12.21 36.96
C ARG A 445 -21.59 -12.94 35.79
#